data_AF-A0AAT9RS72-F1
#
_entry.id   AF-A0AAT9RS72-F1
#
_cell.length_a   1.000
_cell.length_b   1.000
_cell.length_c   1.000
_cell.angle_alpha   90.00
_cell.angle_beta   90.00
_cell.angle_gamma   90.00
#
_symmetry.space_group_name_H-M   'P 1'
#
loop_
_entity.id
_entity.type
_entity.pdbx_description
1 polymer ?
#
loop_
_entity_poly.entity_id
_entity_poly.type
_entity_poly.pdbx_seq_one_letter_code
_entity_poly.pdbx_strand_id
1 'polypeptide(L)'
;MNEFTVVISDLVEDDPARNVESIKRAVISNLRASDAAVEIESTDYFNHTYAPDLVLRWDKGKEERQVYLRTSGNPEYLREDVAVISDRKPILMPLAPLRNPHQIAELGRESASASTLIADPASLYAFSAERQERPVLGLLSRAVLQGGRGLVDEDRARSTSDAVGLGFVAAQQAEVESTRDAVVAAESLLAPTHAGQLTRLLHAVWLGSGAPASSFPGATGVTAELDAVGLKLLLDIAVTEDDEFWQRIGAGITLERVCEIELGVHSQNLQRLIQSNLDHFKAKSLRISDVPVQTDFGADPRWFVHSGVLGYTTDRYRAIFSVGSVSSMDFMEEIENGSVELAELLDRASDAGLNISELVLESAAGGKIDYKAPPHSDISRDDLLQDLSSALGNRSSVLSVVVPLGGGSRQLACDLTKRAASGRTVAKFYLSEFLQSAVPILRSLRPSERNSIFDLVEVEELPPIRLRRRDDSAGEIE
;
A
#
# COMPACT_ATOMS: atom_id res chain seq x y z
N MET A 1 -0.90 34.00 -2.28
CA MET A 1 -2.17 34.61 -2.72
C MET A 1 -2.90 33.58 -3.57
N ASN A 2 -4.15 33.26 -3.24
CA ASN A 2 -4.95 32.25 -3.93
C ASN A 2 -5.32 32.75 -5.34
N GLU A 3 -5.09 31.93 -6.37
CA GLU A 3 -5.43 32.21 -7.78
C GLU A 3 -6.91 32.62 -7.93
N PHE A 4 -7.79 32.07 -7.09
CA PHE A 4 -9.21 32.42 -7.03
C PHE A 4 -9.48 33.88 -6.63
N THR A 5 -8.72 34.43 -5.67
CA THR A 5 -8.87 35.81 -5.21
C THR A 5 -8.47 36.80 -6.32
N VAL A 6 -7.51 36.42 -7.15
CA VAL A 6 -7.06 37.21 -8.32
C VAL A 6 -8.11 37.16 -9.43
N VAL A 7 -8.73 36.01 -9.68
CA VAL A 7 -9.78 35.88 -10.71
C VAL A 7 -11.03 36.68 -10.38
N ILE A 8 -11.43 36.78 -9.11
CA ILE A 8 -12.56 37.65 -8.71
C ILE A 8 -12.23 39.13 -8.91
N SER A 9 -10.99 39.55 -8.70
CA SER A 9 -10.58 40.95 -8.93
C SER A 9 -10.44 41.32 -10.41
N ASP A 10 -10.26 40.33 -11.29
CA ASP A 10 -10.04 40.50 -12.74
C ASP A 10 -11.30 40.23 -13.58
N LEU A 11 -12.49 40.10 -12.96
CA LEU A 11 -13.74 39.91 -13.70
C LEU A 11 -14.01 41.13 -14.61
N VAL A 12 -14.24 40.87 -15.90
CA VAL A 12 -14.45 41.90 -16.92
C VAL A 12 -15.94 42.22 -16.99
N GLU A 13 -16.34 43.48 -16.75
CA GLU A 13 -17.77 43.88 -16.67
C GLU A 13 -18.60 43.56 -17.93
N ASP A 14 -17.98 43.39 -19.10
CA ASP A 14 -18.68 43.32 -20.39
C ASP A 14 -18.90 41.90 -20.98
N ASP A 15 -18.42 40.82 -20.36
CA ASP A 15 -18.67 39.44 -20.87
C ASP A 15 -19.03 38.45 -19.75
N PRO A 16 -20.34 38.31 -19.43
CA PRO A 16 -20.82 37.40 -18.40
C PRO A 16 -20.44 35.93 -18.63
N ALA A 17 -20.37 35.48 -19.89
CA ALA A 17 -20.04 34.09 -20.20
C ALA A 17 -18.56 33.81 -19.88
N ARG A 18 -17.65 34.73 -20.24
CA ARG A 18 -16.24 34.63 -19.86
C ARG A 18 -16.01 34.71 -18.36
N ASN A 19 -16.80 35.51 -17.65
CA ASN A 19 -16.73 35.59 -16.19
C ASN A 19 -17.12 34.26 -15.53
N VAL A 20 -18.22 33.63 -15.97
CA VAL A 20 -18.63 32.30 -15.49
C VAL A 20 -17.56 31.26 -15.77
N GLU A 21 -17.02 31.22 -17.00
CA GLU A 21 -15.96 30.28 -17.35
C GLU A 21 -14.70 30.48 -16.51
N SER A 22 -14.32 31.73 -16.24
CA SER A 22 -13.15 32.07 -15.43
C SER A 22 -13.33 31.65 -13.97
N ILE A 23 -14.52 31.88 -13.39
CA ILE A 23 -14.87 31.41 -12.03
C ILE A 23 -14.79 29.89 -11.97
N LYS A 24 -15.45 29.18 -12.90
CA LYS A 24 -15.41 27.70 -12.93
C LYS A 24 -13.98 27.19 -13.06
N ARG A 25 -13.16 27.79 -13.94
CA ARG A 25 -11.75 27.41 -14.11
C ARG A 25 -10.95 27.59 -12.83
N ALA A 26 -11.15 28.69 -12.11
CA ALA A 26 -10.48 28.95 -10.84
C ALA A 26 -10.90 27.93 -9.75
N VAL A 27 -12.20 27.60 -9.67
CA VAL A 27 -12.69 26.56 -8.77
C VAL A 27 -12.12 25.18 -9.13
N ILE A 28 -12.08 24.83 -10.42
CA ILE A 28 -11.49 23.57 -10.90
C ILE A 28 -10.00 23.50 -10.52
N SER A 29 -9.24 24.60 -10.68
CA SER A 29 -7.84 24.69 -10.27
C SER A 29 -7.68 24.39 -8.77
N ASN A 30 -8.51 25.03 -7.94
CA ASN A 30 -8.52 24.83 -6.49
C ASN A 30 -8.85 23.38 -6.09
N LEU A 31 -9.91 22.79 -6.67
CA LEU A 31 -10.31 21.42 -6.39
C LEU A 31 -9.22 20.40 -6.81
N ARG A 32 -8.54 20.62 -7.94
CA ARG A 32 -7.38 19.80 -8.36
C ARG A 32 -6.15 20.00 -7.46
N ALA A 33 -5.98 21.20 -6.91
CA ALA A 33 -4.96 21.45 -5.90
C ALA A 33 -5.27 20.71 -4.59
N SER A 34 -6.54 20.44 -4.30
CA SER A 34 -6.96 19.66 -3.13
C SER A 34 -6.88 18.14 -3.35
N ASP A 35 -7.16 17.63 -4.55
CA ASP A 35 -6.93 16.24 -4.93
C ASP A 35 -6.50 16.14 -6.40
N ALA A 36 -5.30 15.62 -6.66
CA ALA A 36 -4.80 15.50 -8.04
C ALA A 36 -5.45 14.33 -8.82
N ALA A 37 -6.06 13.37 -8.12
CA ALA A 37 -6.65 12.18 -8.73
C ALA A 37 -8.11 12.39 -9.18
N VAL A 38 -8.71 13.55 -8.89
CA VAL A 38 -10.11 13.83 -9.21
C VAL A 38 -10.29 14.20 -10.68
N GLU A 39 -11.23 13.54 -11.34
CA GLU A 39 -11.73 13.95 -12.65
C GLU A 39 -12.87 14.96 -12.44
N ILE A 40 -12.76 16.13 -13.08
CA ILE A 40 -13.75 17.20 -12.93
C ILE A 40 -14.41 17.49 -14.28
N GLU A 41 -15.72 17.30 -14.34
CA GLU A 41 -16.57 17.66 -15.47
C GLU A 41 -17.25 19.00 -15.18
N SER A 42 -17.07 19.99 -16.05
CA SER A 42 -17.80 21.25 -16.00
C SER A 42 -19.10 21.13 -16.79
N THR A 43 -20.23 21.47 -16.18
CA THR A 43 -21.52 21.50 -16.89
C THR A 43 -21.76 22.85 -17.56
N ASP A 44 -22.85 22.97 -18.31
CA ASP A 44 -23.30 24.24 -18.90
C ASP A 44 -24.07 25.14 -17.91
N TYR A 45 -24.38 24.63 -16.71
CA TYR A 45 -25.19 25.35 -15.72
C TYR A 45 -24.33 26.23 -14.82
N PHE A 46 -24.86 27.39 -14.40
CA PHE A 46 -24.22 28.22 -13.38
C PHE A 46 -25.23 28.74 -12.37
N ASN A 47 -24.94 28.59 -11.07
CA ASN A 47 -25.78 29.12 -9.99
C ASN A 47 -27.24 28.61 -10.03
N HIS A 48 -27.43 27.33 -10.38
CA HIS A 48 -28.74 26.69 -10.50
C HIS A 48 -29.00 25.72 -9.33
N THR A 49 -30.23 25.70 -8.79
CA THR A 49 -30.58 24.84 -7.65
C THR A 49 -30.57 23.36 -7.99
N TYR A 50 -31.12 22.95 -9.14
CA TYR A 50 -31.34 21.54 -9.48
C TYR A 50 -30.26 20.91 -10.38
N ALA A 51 -29.36 21.72 -10.91
CA ALA A 51 -28.38 21.27 -11.89
C ALA A 51 -26.98 21.68 -11.39
N PRO A 52 -26.05 20.73 -11.24
CA PRO A 52 -24.74 21.03 -10.67
C PRO A 52 -23.92 21.85 -11.66
N ASP A 53 -23.05 22.70 -11.13
CA ASP A 53 -22.10 23.49 -11.90
C ASP A 53 -20.90 22.64 -12.34
N LEU A 54 -20.46 21.72 -11.46
CA LEU A 54 -19.38 20.77 -11.69
C LEU A 54 -19.74 19.39 -11.13
N VAL A 55 -19.15 18.35 -11.70
CA VAL A 55 -19.24 16.97 -11.22
C VAL A 55 -17.84 16.42 -11.00
N LEU A 56 -17.56 15.95 -9.79
CA LEU A 56 -16.32 15.31 -9.38
C LEU A 56 -16.46 13.80 -9.48
N ARG A 57 -15.46 13.10 -10.03
CA ARG A 57 -15.43 11.65 -10.14
C ARG A 57 -14.10 11.06 -9.69
N TRP A 58 -14.18 9.90 -9.03
CA TRP A 58 -13.05 9.08 -8.62
C TRP A 58 -13.22 7.63 -9.08
N ASP A 59 -12.12 6.88 -9.12
CA ASP A 59 -12.09 5.43 -9.37
C ASP A 59 -12.84 5.01 -10.64
N LYS A 60 -12.64 5.75 -11.74
CA LYS A 60 -13.32 5.56 -13.03
C LYS A 60 -14.84 5.69 -12.93
N GLY A 61 -15.33 6.59 -12.08
CA GLY A 61 -16.74 6.94 -11.94
C GLY A 61 -17.53 6.08 -10.93
N LYS A 62 -16.86 5.27 -10.10
CA LYS A 62 -17.53 4.53 -9.01
C LYS A 62 -18.02 5.44 -7.89
N GLU A 63 -17.34 6.56 -7.71
CA GLU A 63 -17.68 7.59 -6.74
C GLU A 63 -17.85 8.91 -7.49
N GLU A 64 -18.97 9.58 -7.25
CA GLU A 64 -19.33 10.85 -7.89
C GLU A 64 -19.84 11.83 -6.83
N ARG A 65 -19.48 13.10 -6.99
CA ARG A 65 -20.00 14.17 -6.15
C ARG A 65 -20.29 15.43 -6.94
N GLN A 66 -21.45 16.02 -6.68
CA GLN A 66 -21.91 17.22 -7.36
C GLN A 66 -21.46 18.48 -6.62
N VAL A 67 -21.01 19.49 -7.36
CA VAL A 67 -20.63 20.81 -6.83
C VAL A 67 -21.57 21.86 -7.38
N TYR A 68 -22.13 22.66 -6.49
CA TYR A 68 -23.06 23.73 -6.77
C TYR A 68 -22.42 25.06 -6.36
N LEU A 69 -22.14 25.92 -7.32
CA LEU A 69 -21.58 27.24 -7.05
C LEU A 69 -22.72 28.20 -6.72
N ARG A 70 -22.56 28.99 -5.66
CA ARG A 70 -23.56 29.96 -5.22
C ARG A 70 -22.98 31.35 -5.13
N THR A 71 -23.52 32.26 -5.92
CA THR A 71 -23.09 33.68 -5.89
C THR A 71 -23.48 34.38 -4.59
N SER A 72 -24.44 33.82 -3.84
CA SER A 72 -24.90 34.32 -2.55
C SER A 72 -24.33 33.50 -1.39
N GLY A 73 -23.93 34.20 -0.32
CA GLY A 73 -23.61 33.62 0.98
C GLY A 73 -24.77 33.69 1.99
N ASN A 74 -26.01 33.89 1.54
CA ASN A 74 -27.18 33.94 2.43
C ASN A 74 -27.48 32.53 2.99
N PRO A 75 -27.40 32.32 4.32
CA PRO A 75 -27.64 31.01 4.90
C PRO A 75 -29.03 30.43 4.63
N GLU A 76 -30.06 31.26 4.49
CA GLU A 76 -31.44 30.77 4.25
C GLU A 76 -31.58 30.11 2.87
N TYR A 77 -31.01 30.72 1.82
CA TYR A 77 -31.02 30.14 0.48
C TYR A 77 -30.19 28.85 0.41
N LEU A 78 -29.04 28.82 1.09
CA LEU A 78 -28.24 27.60 1.17
C LEU A 78 -28.99 26.49 1.90
N ARG A 79 -29.79 26.82 2.93
CA ARG A 79 -30.63 25.85 3.63
C ARG A 79 -31.71 25.27 2.74
N GLU A 80 -32.38 26.11 1.96
CA GLU A 80 -33.37 25.67 0.97
C GLU A 80 -32.73 24.72 -0.05
N ASP A 81 -31.54 25.04 -0.55
CA ASP A 81 -30.79 24.15 -1.43
C ASP A 81 -30.45 22.82 -0.73
N VAL A 82 -29.93 22.84 0.50
CA VAL A 82 -29.64 21.60 1.28
C VAL A 82 -30.87 20.70 1.33
N ALA A 83 -32.05 21.25 1.59
CA ALA A 83 -33.29 20.48 1.68
C ALA A 83 -33.72 19.84 0.33
N VAL A 84 -33.29 20.40 -0.80
CA VAL A 84 -33.70 19.96 -2.14
C VAL A 84 -32.71 18.98 -2.76
N ILE A 85 -31.40 19.16 -2.55
CA ILE A 85 -30.35 18.41 -3.25
C ILE A 85 -29.51 17.47 -2.37
N SER A 86 -29.89 17.27 -1.10
CA SER A 86 -29.13 16.43 -0.14
C SER A 86 -28.95 14.97 -0.56
N ASP A 87 -29.86 14.41 -1.37
CA ASP A 87 -29.86 12.98 -1.71
C ASP A 87 -28.55 12.50 -2.35
N ARG A 88 -27.83 13.40 -3.00
CA ARG A 88 -26.54 13.13 -3.67
C ARG A 88 -25.32 13.63 -2.89
N LYS A 89 -25.50 14.01 -1.62
CA LYS A 89 -24.43 14.48 -0.71
C LYS A 89 -23.54 15.56 -1.33
N PRO A 90 -24.11 16.65 -1.87
CA PRO A 90 -23.37 17.60 -2.70
C PRO A 90 -22.36 18.44 -1.90
N ILE A 91 -21.56 19.20 -2.64
CA ILE A 91 -20.79 20.34 -2.14
C ILE A 91 -21.51 21.61 -2.60
N LEU A 92 -21.96 22.43 -1.64
CA LEU A 92 -22.42 23.79 -1.88
C LEU A 92 -21.25 24.74 -1.65
N MET A 93 -20.88 25.48 -2.68
CA MET A 93 -19.73 26.37 -2.67
C MET A 93 -20.18 27.83 -2.80
N PRO A 94 -20.43 28.51 -1.67
CA PRO A 94 -20.69 29.95 -1.70
C PRO A 94 -19.43 30.69 -2.16
N LEU A 95 -19.60 31.59 -3.12
CA LEU A 95 -18.56 32.46 -3.66
C LEU A 95 -18.52 33.81 -2.95
N ALA A 96 -19.53 34.11 -2.14
CA ALA A 96 -19.62 35.28 -1.29
C ALA A 96 -19.56 34.87 0.19
N PRO A 97 -18.98 35.72 1.07
CA PRO A 97 -18.90 35.43 2.50
C PRO A 97 -20.28 35.17 3.12
N LEU A 98 -20.34 34.18 4.00
CA LEU A 98 -21.53 33.91 4.80
C LEU A 98 -21.81 35.07 5.76
N ARG A 99 -23.09 35.42 5.91
CA ARG A 99 -23.54 36.48 6.83
C ARG A 99 -24.45 35.88 7.89
N ASN A 100 -24.66 36.59 9.00
CA ASN A 100 -25.55 36.21 10.11
C ASN A 100 -25.10 34.96 10.91
N PRO A 101 -24.28 35.14 11.97
CA PRO A 101 -23.71 34.04 12.76
C PRO A 101 -24.71 33.04 13.33
N HIS A 102 -25.90 33.48 13.74
CA HIS A 102 -26.92 32.60 14.31
C HIS A 102 -27.45 31.60 13.26
N GLN A 103 -27.69 32.07 12.04
CA GLN A 103 -28.17 31.22 10.94
C GLN A 103 -27.07 30.31 10.41
N ILE A 104 -25.80 30.75 10.45
CA ILE A 104 -24.63 29.94 10.08
C ILE A 104 -24.53 28.68 10.95
N ALA A 105 -24.69 28.80 12.27
CA ALA A 105 -24.61 27.65 13.17
C ALA A 105 -25.73 26.62 12.93
N GLU A 106 -26.92 27.08 12.59
CA GLU A 106 -28.06 26.23 12.24
C GLU A 106 -27.84 25.54 10.89
N LEU A 107 -27.44 26.29 9.87
CA LEU A 107 -27.06 25.77 8.56
C LEU A 107 -25.99 24.68 8.65
N GLY A 108 -24.96 24.88 9.49
CA GLY A 108 -23.92 23.88 9.71
C GLY A 108 -24.45 22.56 10.26
N ARG A 109 -25.42 22.59 11.19
CA ARG A 109 -26.05 21.38 11.75
C ARG A 109 -26.92 20.67 10.73
N GLU A 110 -27.75 21.42 10.00
CA GLU A 110 -28.63 20.86 8.97
C GLU A 110 -27.81 20.22 7.84
N SER A 111 -26.79 20.92 7.35
CA SER A 111 -25.87 20.43 6.33
C SER A 111 -25.14 19.16 6.78
N ALA A 112 -24.72 19.09 8.05
CA ALA A 112 -24.06 17.89 8.59
C ALA A 112 -25.02 16.69 8.69
N SER A 113 -26.28 16.93 9.06
CA SER A 113 -27.33 15.91 9.10
C SER A 113 -27.68 15.41 7.69
N ALA A 114 -27.70 16.32 6.71
CA ALA A 114 -27.99 16.03 5.31
C ALA A 114 -26.79 15.41 4.54
N SER A 115 -25.63 15.27 5.19
CA SER A 115 -24.36 14.87 4.53
C SER A 115 -23.97 15.77 3.35
N THR A 116 -24.34 17.05 3.42
CA THR A 116 -23.94 18.08 2.46
C THR A 116 -22.76 18.85 3.02
N LEU A 117 -21.78 19.16 2.19
CA LEU A 117 -20.66 20.04 2.56
C LEU A 117 -20.98 21.47 2.10
N ILE A 118 -20.84 22.44 2.99
CA ILE A 118 -20.84 23.86 2.65
C ILE A 118 -19.45 24.39 2.93
N ALA A 119 -18.72 24.75 1.88
CA ALA A 119 -17.36 25.23 1.99
C ALA A 119 -17.06 26.19 0.84
N ASP A 120 -16.49 27.35 1.14
CA ASP A 120 -16.00 28.28 0.12
C ASP A 120 -14.65 27.80 -0.45
N PRO A 121 -14.20 28.37 -1.59
CA PRO A 121 -12.92 27.99 -2.20
C PRO A 121 -11.69 28.20 -1.29
N ALA A 122 -11.72 29.19 -0.39
CA ALA A 122 -10.59 29.45 0.51
C ALA A 122 -10.49 28.36 1.59
N SER A 123 -11.62 27.91 2.11
CA SER A 123 -11.74 26.86 3.11
C SER A 123 -11.26 25.51 2.57
N LEU A 124 -11.60 25.16 1.32
CA LEU A 124 -11.08 23.94 0.68
C LEU A 124 -9.59 24.01 0.37
N TYR A 125 -9.08 25.21 0.02
CA TYR A 125 -7.65 25.43 -0.18
C TYR A 125 -6.86 25.27 1.12
N ALA A 126 -7.43 25.66 2.27
CA ALA A 126 -6.77 25.52 3.56
C ALA A 126 -6.42 24.07 3.92
N PHE A 127 -7.21 23.08 3.47
CA PHE A 127 -6.87 21.65 3.64
C PHE A 127 -5.68 21.20 2.79
N SER A 128 -5.41 21.88 1.68
CA SER A 128 -4.38 21.48 0.72
C SER A 128 -3.11 22.31 0.76
N ALA A 129 -3.14 23.47 1.42
CA ALA A 129 -2.02 24.40 1.53
C ALA A 129 -0.73 23.74 2.08
N GLU A 130 -0.87 22.88 3.09
CA GLU A 130 0.27 22.23 3.78
C GLU A 130 0.51 20.77 3.35
N ARG A 131 -0.17 20.28 2.30
CA ARG A 131 -0.10 18.85 1.93
C ARG A 131 1.29 18.38 1.52
N GLN A 132 2.13 19.30 1.02
CA GLN A 132 3.52 18.99 0.64
C GLN A 132 4.40 18.74 1.87
N GLU A 133 4.11 19.41 2.99
CA GLU A 133 4.85 19.27 4.24
C GLU A 133 4.26 18.15 5.11
N ARG A 134 2.94 17.95 5.05
CA ARG A 134 2.20 16.95 5.84
C ARG A 134 1.34 16.07 4.92
N PRO A 135 1.89 14.97 4.39
CA PRO A 135 1.20 14.10 3.44
C PRO A 135 -0.15 13.55 3.93
N VAL A 136 -0.33 13.33 5.24
CA VAL A 136 -1.63 12.91 5.84
C VAL A 136 -2.76 13.91 5.56
N LEU A 137 -2.43 15.20 5.39
CA LEU A 137 -3.41 16.23 5.02
C LEU A 137 -3.88 16.09 3.58
N GLY A 138 -3.09 15.46 2.71
CA GLY A 138 -3.55 15.06 1.38
C GLY A 138 -4.72 14.08 1.43
N LEU A 139 -4.68 13.10 2.35
CA LEU A 139 -5.81 12.19 2.58
C LEU A 139 -7.02 12.94 3.14
N LEU A 140 -6.82 13.79 4.14
CA LEU A 140 -7.89 14.58 4.72
C LEU A 140 -8.58 15.44 3.66
N SER A 141 -7.80 16.17 2.85
CA SER A 141 -8.28 17.00 1.74
C SER A 141 -9.13 16.19 0.76
N ARG A 142 -8.63 15.03 0.31
CA ARG A 142 -9.39 14.10 -0.54
C ARG A 142 -10.67 13.61 0.14
N ALA A 143 -10.59 13.19 1.40
CA ALA A 143 -11.73 12.70 2.17
C ALA A 143 -12.81 13.78 2.35
N VAL A 144 -12.42 15.04 2.53
CA VAL A 144 -13.35 16.18 2.59
C VAL A 144 -14.06 16.38 1.24
N LEU A 145 -13.34 16.27 0.12
CA LEU A 145 -13.96 16.35 -1.21
C LEU A 145 -14.88 15.17 -1.49
N GLN A 146 -14.56 13.96 -1.06
CA GLN A 146 -15.37 12.77 -1.30
C GLN A 146 -16.60 12.69 -0.38
N GLY A 147 -16.44 13.01 0.90
CA GLY A 147 -17.50 12.82 1.89
C GLY A 147 -17.51 13.81 3.04
N GLY A 148 -16.92 14.99 2.91
CA GLY A 148 -17.08 16.08 3.87
C GLY A 148 -18.55 16.46 4.07
N ARG A 149 -18.90 16.98 5.23
CA ARG A 149 -20.27 17.39 5.59
C ARG A 149 -20.26 18.54 6.59
N GLY A 150 -21.40 19.20 6.69
CA GLY A 150 -21.54 20.39 7.52
C GLY A 150 -20.92 21.63 6.88
N LEU A 151 -20.79 22.67 7.68
CA LEU A 151 -20.21 23.94 7.26
C LEU A 151 -18.75 24.03 7.67
N VAL A 152 -17.90 24.40 6.72
CA VAL A 152 -16.47 24.56 6.90
C VAL A 152 -16.04 25.92 6.41
N ASP A 153 -15.54 26.72 7.34
CA ASP A 153 -14.80 27.95 7.06
C ASP A 153 -13.29 27.67 7.14
N GLU A 154 -12.49 28.69 6.84
CA GLU A 154 -11.03 28.60 6.80
C GLU A 154 -10.44 28.23 8.18
N ASP A 155 -10.98 28.79 9.26
CA ASP A 155 -10.50 28.51 10.63
C ASP A 155 -10.81 27.06 11.04
N ARG A 156 -11.99 26.54 10.71
CA ARG A 156 -12.34 25.14 10.94
C ARG A 156 -11.52 24.20 10.07
N ALA A 157 -11.23 24.57 8.83
CA ALA A 157 -10.36 23.78 7.95
C ALA A 157 -8.93 23.67 8.50
N ARG A 158 -8.35 24.78 8.96
CA ARG A 158 -7.01 24.81 9.57
C ARG A 158 -6.96 24.02 10.87
N SER A 159 -7.88 24.30 11.80
CA SER A 159 -7.93 23.60 13.09
C SER A 159 -8.16 22.09 12.94
N THR A 160 -8.97 21.66 11.98
CA THR A 160 -9.16 20.22 11.68
C THR A 160 -7.91 19.61 11.06
N SER A 161 -7.24 20.33 10.15
CA SER A 161 -5.98 19.89 9.55
C SER A 161 -4.88 19.75 10.61
N ASP A 162 -4.74 20.71 11.52
CA ASP A 162 -3.80 20.65 12.62
C ASP A 162 -4.10 19.50 13.58
N ALA A 163 -5.37 19.32 13.97
CA ALA A 163 -5.78 18.21 14.83
C ALA A 163 -5.42 16.86 14.19
N VAL A 164 -5.73 16.65 12.90
CA VAL A 164 -5.41 15.40 12.19
C VAL A 164 -3.91 15.20 12.01
N GLY A 165 -3.17 16.26 11.66
CA GLY A 165 -1.72 16.21 11.53
C GLY A 165 -1.02 15.86 12.84
N LEU A 166 -1.39 16.54 13.92
CA LEU A 166 -0.88 16.25 15.27
C LEU A 166 -1.28 14.86 15.74
N GLY A 167 -2.53 14.45 15.53
CA GLY A 167 -3.00 13.13 15.93
C GLY A 167 -2.30 11.99 15.21
N PHE A 168 -1.84 12.18 13.97
CA PHE A 168 -1.05 11.19 13.27
C PHE A 168 0.33 10.99 13.93
N VAL A 169 1.02 12.07 14.26
CA VAL A 169 2.31 12.03 14.98
C VAL A 169 2.12 11.47 16.40
N ALA A 170 1.07 11.89 17.10
CA ALA A 170 0.69 11.40 18.40
C ALA A 170 0.41 9.88 18.38
N ALA A 171 -0.26 9.39 17.35
CA ALA A 171 -0.52 7.95 17.20
C ALA A 171 0.76 7.14 17.03
N GLN A 172 1.79 7.68 16.36
CA GLN A 172 3.11 7.03 16.26
C GLN A 172 3.81 6.93 17.63
N GLN A 173 3.46 7.81 18.56
CA GLN A 173 4.05 7.90 19.89
C GLN A 173 3.15 7.31 20.99
N ALA A 174 2.03 6.68 20.62
CA ALA A 174 1.02 6.18 21.55
C ALA A 174 0.39 7.26 22.46
N GLU A 175 0.30 8.50 21.99
CA GLU A 175 -0.29 9.61 22.74
C GLU A 175 -1.82 9.65 22.58
N VAL A 176 -2.53 9.41 23.70
CA VAL A 176 -3.98 9.18 23.72
C VAL A 176 -4.80 10.42 23.33
N GLU A 177 -4.54 11.57 23.95
CA GLU A 177 -5.41 12.76 23.82
C GLU A 177 -5.40 13.33 22.40
N SER A 178 -4.23 13.61 21.84
CA SER A 178 -4.12 14.16 20.48
C SER A 178 -4.59 13.18 19.40
N THR A 179 -4.41 11.87 19.61
CA THR A 179 -4.99 10.85 18.71
C THR A 179 -6.53 10.88 18.77
N ARG A 180 -7.11 11.05 19.98
CA ARG A 180 -8.57 11.20 20.15
C ARG A 180 -9.08 12.45 19.44
N ASP A 181 -8.40 13.57 19.62
CA ASP A 181 -8.79 14.85 19.02
C ASP A 181 -8.83 14.75 17.49
N ALA A 182 -7.87 14.06 16.87
CA ALA A 182 -7.89 13.80 15.43
C ALA A 182 -9.08 12.95 14.98
N VAL A 183 -9.41 11.88 15.72
CA VAL A 183 -10.57 11.02 15.43
C VAL A 183 -11.86 11.84 15.52
N VAL A 184 -12.05 12.60 16.60
CA VAL A 184 -13.22 13.45 16.80
C VAL A 184 -13.32 14.52 15.72
N ALA A 185 -12.21 15.17 15.37
CA ALA A 185 -12.17 16.17 14.32
C ALA A 185 -12.60 15.58 12.95
N ALA A 186 -12.05 14.42 12.58
CA ALA A 186 -12.41 13.71 11.35
C ALA A 186 -13.88 13.28 11.32
N GLU A 187 -14.40 12.70 12.40
CA GLU A 187 -15.80 12.26 12.50
C GLU A 187 -16.81 13.42 12.46
N SER A 188 -16.41 14.59 12.99
CA SER A 188 -17.23 15.80 12.96
C SER A 188 -17.40 16.40 11.57
N LEU A 189 -16.41 16.17 10.69
CA LEU A 189 -16.30 16.79 9.38
C LEU A 189 -16.68 15.82 8.25
N LEU A 190 -16.45 14.53 8.42
CA LEU A 190 -16.59 13.54 7.35
C LEU A 190 -17.80 12.65 7.57
N ALA A 191 -18.33 12.11 6.47
CA ALA A 191 -19.28 11.02 6.51
C ALA A 191 -18.63 9.76 7.11
N PRO A 192 -19.40 8.87 7.78
CA PRO A 192 -18.87 7.73 8.53
C PRO A 192 -17.90 6.83 7.73
N THR A 193 -18.15 6.65 6.44
CA THR A 193 -17.27 5.84 5.57
C THR A 193 -15.85 6.41 5.48
N HIS A 194 -15.71 7.72 5.26
CA HIS A 194 -14.41 8.38 5.08
C HIS A 194 -13.75 8.71 6.42
N ALA A 195 -14.53 9.07 7.44
CA ALA A 195 -14.02 9.15 8.82
C ALA A 195 -13.42 7.81 9.24
N GLY A 196 -14.11 6.70 8.97
CA GLY A 196 -13.64 5.36 9.27
C GLY A 196 -12.32 5.00 8.59
N GLN A 197 -12.06 5.48 7.37
CA GLN A 197 -10.77 5.27 6.68
C GLN A 197 -9.63 5.97 7.43
N LEU A 198 -9.81 7.24 7.82
CA LEU A 198 -8.82 7.97 8.64
C LEU A 198 -8.62 7.33 10.01
N THR A 199 -9.71 6.93 10.68
CA THR A 199 -9.63 6.26 11.98
C THR A 199 -8.90 4.92 11.88
N ARG A 200 -9.10 4.13 10.81
CA ARG A 200 -8.34 2.89 10.56
C ARG A 200 -6.85 3.15 10.34
N LEU A 201 -6.51 4.21 9.60
CA LEU A 201 -5.11 4.62 9.43
C LEU A 201 -4.47 4.97 10.78
N LEU A 202 -5.12 5.82 11.58
CA LEU A 202 -4.64 6.18 12.92
C LEU A 202 -4.53 4.95 13.83
N HIS A 203 -5.49 4.03 13.76
CA HIS A 203 -5.44 2.78 14.51
C HIS A 203 -4.28 1.88 14.08
N ALA A 204 -3.99 1.78 12.78
CA ALA A 204 -2.85 1.01 12.31
C ALA A 204 -1.53 1.62 12.76
N VAL A 205 -1.39 2.95 12.67
CA VAL A 205 -0.22 3.68 13.17
C VAL A 205 -0.05 3.50 14.68
N TRP A 206 -1.16 3.52 15.43
CA TRP A 206 -1.19 3.23 16.86
C TRP A 206 -0.68 1.83 17.17
N LEU A 207 -1.14 0.80 16.45
CA LEU A 207 -0.59 -0.55 16.60
C LEU A 207 0.88 -0.64 16.20
N GLY A 208 1.28 0.12 15.18
CA GLY A 208 2.66 0.31 14.76
C GLY A 208 3.53 1.03 15.80
N SER A 209 2.97 1.78 16.75
CA SER A 209 3.72 2.36 17.88
C SER A 209 4.03 1.36 19.00
N GLY A 210 3.21 0.32 19.13
CA GLY A 210 3.40 -0.78 20.10
C GLY A 210 2.29 -0.81 21.15
N ALA A 211 1.45 0.22 21.12
CA ALA A 211 0.30 0.32 21.99
C ALA A 211 -0.76 -0.76 21.66
N PRO A 212 -1.43 -1.31 22.68
CA PRO A 212 -2.44 -2.33 22.46
C PRO A 212 -3.68 -1.75 21.79
N ALA A 213 -4.32 -2.54 20.91
CA ALA A 213 -5.56 -2.17 20.21
C ALA A 213 -6.68 -1.70 21.17
N SER A 214 -6.75 -2.31 22.36
CA SER A 214 -7.75 -1.97 23.39
C SER A 214 -7.60 -0.58 23.98
N SER A 215 -6.44 0.06 23.81
CA SER A 215 -6.16 1.41 24.29
C SER A 215 -6.32 2.49 23.23
N PHE A 216 -6.64 2.11 21.99
CA PHE A 216 -6.82 3.07 20.90
C PHE A 216 -8.00 4.02 21.19
N PRO A 217 -7.82 5.34 21.14
CA PRO A 217 -8.82 6.31 21.58
C PRO A 217 -9.90 6.66 20.53
N GLY A 218 -10.27 5.71 19.67
CA GLY A 218 -11.31 5.87 18.65
C GLY A 218 -12.58 5.06 18.90
N ALA A 219 -13.53 5.11 17.95
CA ALA A 219 -14.79 4.40 18.04
C ALA A 219 -14.59 2.88 18.18
N THR A 220 -15.31 2.27 19.14
CA THR A 220 -15.27 0.83 19.42
C THR A 220 -15.78 0.03 18.21
N GLY A 221 -14.96 -0.88 17.69
CA GLY A 221 -15.32 -1.75 16.54
C GLY A 221 -14.56 -1.46 15.24
N VAL A 222 -13.70 -0.44 15.22
CA VAL A 222 -12.78 -0.21 14.10
C VAL A 222 -11.65 -1.25 14.16
N THR A 223 -11.64 -2.20 13.22
CA THR A 223 -10.50 -3.10 13.06
C THR A 223 -9.30 -2.34 12.48
N ALA A 224 -8.09 -2.70 12.90
CA ALA A 224 -6.87 -2.10 12.36
C ALA A 224 -6.47 -2.66 10.98
N GLU A 225 -7.38 -3.40 10.33
CA GLU A 225 -7.13 -3.94 9.00
C GLU A 225 -7.04 -2.78 8.00
N LEU A 226 -5.83 -2.56 7.49
CA LEU A 226 -5.58 -1.58 6.45
C LEU A 226 -6.08 -2.12 5.11
N ASP A 227 -6.99 -1.38 4.48
CA ASP A 227 -7.29 -1.56 3.06
C ASP A 227 -6.10 -1.07 2.20
N ALA A 228 -6.14 -1.35 0.90
CA ALA A 228 -5.01 -1.04 0.00
C ALA A 228 -4.73 0.47 -0.04
N VAL A 229 -5.79 1.29 0.06
CA VAL A 229 -5.67 2.75 0.09
C VAL A 229 -4.96 3.22 1.36
N GLY A 230 -5.36 2.71 2.52
CA GLY A 230 -4.73 3.00 3.80
C GLY A 230 -3.27 2.53 3.86
N LEU A 231 -2.96 1.35 3.33
CA LEU A 231 -1.58 0.84 3.27
C LEU A 231 -0.71 1.69 2.35
N LYS A 232 -1.18 2.00 1.14
CA LYS A 232 -0.45 2.87 0.21
C LYS A 232 -0.12 4.19 0.87
N LEU A 233 -1.11 4.80 1.51
CA LEU A 233 -0.93 6.06 2.19
C LEU A 233 0.10 5.92 3.32
N LEU A 234 -0.02 4.91 4.18
CA LEU A 234 0.95 4.67 5.25
C LEU A 234 2.39 4.61 4.69
N LEU A 235 2.58 3.92 3.57
CA LEU A 235 3.88 3.82 2.91
C LEU A 235 4.36 5.14 2.28
N ASP A 236 3.45 6.01 1.87
CA ASP A 236 3.79 7.34 1.35
C ASP A 236 4.08 8.36 2.47
N ILE A 237 3.46 8.22 3.65
CA ILE A 237 3.46 9.27 4.70
C ILE A 237 4.28 8.94 5.94
N ALA A 238 4.53 7.66 6.24
CA ALA A 238 5.25 7.30 7.45
C ALA A 238 6.71 7.75 7.36
N VAL A 239 7.17 8.50 8.37
CA VAL A 239 8.56 8.89 8.51
C VAL A 239 9.12 8.12 9.70
N THR A 240 9.36 6.83 9.51
CA THR A 240 9.93 5.97 10.55
C THR A 240 10.93 4.99 9.96
N GLU A 241 12.07 4.89 10.63
CA GLU A 241 13.11 3.90 10.36
C GLU A 241 13.03 2.69 11.31
N ASP A 242 11.99 2.65 12.16
CA ASP A 242 11.78 1.58 13.13
C ASP A 242 11.27 0.30 12.43
N ASP A 243 12.10 -0.73 12.41
CA ASP A 243 11.76 -2.01 11.80
C ASP A 243 10.72 -2.78 12.62
N GLU A 244 10.63 -2.57 13.95
CA GLU A 244 9.58 -3.18 14.78
C GLU A 244 8.20 -2.61 14.44
N PHE A 245 8.13 -1.31 14.12
CA PHE A 245 6.91 -0.69 13.60
C PHE A 245 6.46 -1.41 12.33
N TRP A 246 7.36 -1.60 11.37
CA TRP A 246 7.04 -2.24 10.09
C TRP A 246 6.71 -3.72 10.24
N GLN A 247 7.37 -4.44 11.16
CA GLN A 247 7.02 -5.81 11.50
C GLN A 247 5.59 -5.92 12.06
N ARG A 248 5.20 -5.00 12.95
CA ARG A 248 3.86 -4.99 13.55
C ARG A 248 2.76 -4.62 12.56
N ILE A 249 3.04 -3.68 11.66
CA ILE A 249 2.14 -3.38 10.52
C ILE A 249 2.02 -4.60 9.60
N GLY A 250 3.14 -5.21 9.23
CA GLY A 250 3.21 -6.37 8.34
C GLY A 250 2.44 -7.58 8.85
N ALA A 251 2.46 -7.82 10.16
CA ALA A 251 1.69 -8.90 10.80
C ALA A 251 0.16 -8.79 10.60
N GLY A 252 -0.36 -7.60 10.31
CA GLY A 252 -1.78 -7.33 10.08
C GLY A 252 -2.19 -7.31 8.61
N ILE A 253 -1.27 -7.52 7.66
CA ILE A 253 -1.53 -7.41 6.22
C ILE A 253 -1.07 -8.64 5.44
N THR A 254 -1.72 -8.92 4.31
CA THR A 254 -1.35 -10.04 3.44
C THR A 254 -0.56 -9.57 2.21
N LEU A 255 0.15 -10.51 1.56
CA LEU A 255 0.86 -10.20 0.32
C LEU A 255 -0.10 -9.76 -0.79
N GLU A 256 -1.31 -10.32 -0.85
CA GLU A 256 -2.35 -9.89 -1.79
C GLU A 256 -2.63 -8.40 -1.66
N ARG A 257 -2.72 -7.90 -0.43
CA ARG A 257 -2.96 -6.48 -0.14
C ARG A 257 -1.80 -5.59 -0.58
N VAL A 258 -0.56 -6.04 -0.38
CA VAL A 258 0.64 -5.34 -0.85
C VAL A 258 0.71 -5.32 -2.39
N CYS A 259 0.20 -6.34 -3.07
CA CYS A 259 0.16 -6.36 -4.52
C CYS A 259 -0.93 -5.45 -5.12
N GLU A 260 -1.98 -5.10 -4.37
CA GLU A 260 -3.06 -4.22 -4.82
C GLU A 260 -2.65 -2.74 -4.92
N ILE A 261 -1.51 -2.36 -4.33
CA ILE A 261 -1.06 -0.97 -4.31
C ILE A 261 -0.08 -0.65 -5.43
N GLU A 262 -0.24 0.52 -6.05
CA GLU A 262 0.74 1.08 -6.97
C GLU A 262 1.56 2.15 -6.25
N LEU A 263 2.85 1.86 -6.09
CA LEU A 263 3.83 2.74 -5.45
C LEU A 263 4.88 3.19 -6.46
N GLY A 264 5.50 4.33 -6.18
CA GLY A 264 6.72 4.74 -6.88
C GLY A 264 7.84 3.72 -6.67
N VAL A 265 8.67 3.55 -7.69
CA VAL A 265 9.79 2.60 -7.76
C VAL A 265 10.83 2.77 -6.62
N HIS A 266 10.83 3.92 -5.95
CA HIS A 266 11.81 4.30 -4.94
C HIS A 266 11.23 4.43 -3.52
N SER A 267 10.11 3.78 -3.22
CA SER A 267 9.55 3.80 -1.86
C SER A 267 10.48 3.08 -0.88
N GLN A 268 11.10 3.84 0.04
CA GLN A 268 11.94 3.30 1.12
C GLN A 268 11.10 2.54 2.16
N ASN A 269 9.90 3.03 2.45
CA ASN A 269 8.98 2.37 3.39
C ASN A 269 8.52 1.00 2.87
N LEU A 270 8.37 0.83 1.55
CA LEU A 270 8.13 -0.49 0.97
C LEU A 270 9.31 -1.43 1.23
N GLN A 271 10.55 -0.96 1.14
CA GLN A 271 11.72 -1.79 1.43
C GLN A 271 11.66 -2.31 2.86
N ARG A 272 11.45 -1.41 3.82
CA ARG A 272 11.36 -1.74 5.25
C ARG A 272 10.20 -2.69 5.53
N LEU A 273 9.00 -2.38 5.02
CA LEU A 273 7.83 -3.24 5.21
C LEU A 273 8.09 -4.67 4.75
N ILE A 274 8.66 -4.86 3.55
CA ILE A 274 8.92 -6.20 3.02
C ILE A 274 10.05 -6.88 3.78
N GLN A 275 11.17 -6.18 4.01
CA GLN A 275 12.35 -6.72 4.69
C GLN A 275 12.02 -7.20 6.10
N SER A 276 11.31 -6.41 6.89
CA SER A 276 10.91 -6.78 8.26
C SER A 276 9.88 -7.91 8.33
N ASN A 277 9.34 -8.37 7.18
CA ASN A 277 8.22 -9.33 7.12
C ASN A 277 8.41 -10.43 6.07
N LEU A 278 9.65 -10.74 5.65
CA LEU A 278 9.91 -11.81 4.68
C LEU A 278 9.41 -13.19 5.15
N ASP A 279 9.45 -13.43 6.45
CA ASP A 279 8.96 -14.65 7.11
C ASP A 279 7.45 -14.63 7.40
N HIS A 280 6.75 -13.54 7.04
CA HIS A 280 5.32 -13.41 7.20
C HIS A 280 4.58 -13.49 5.87
N PHE A 281 5.08 -12.78 4.85
CA PHE A 281 4.43 -12.73 3.55
C PHE A 281 4.52 -14.05 2.80
N LYS A 282 3.38 -14.53 2.32
CA LYS A 282 3.25 -15.81 1.63
C LYS A 282 2.91 -15.63 0.15
N ALA A 283 3.76 -16.15 -0.72
CA ALA A 283 3.51 -16.25 -2.15
C ALA A 283 3.16 -17.70 -2.54
N LYS A 284 2.46 -17.86 -3.67
CA LYS A 284 2.18 -19.17 -4.27
C LYS A 284 3.23 -19.54 -5.31
N SER A 285 3.79 -18.55 -5.99
CA SER A 285 4.81 -18.76 -7.01
C SER A 285 5.83 -17.63 -7.10
N LEU A 286 7.00 -17.98 -7.62
CA LEU A 286 8.12 -17.11 -7.95
C LEU A 286 8.50 -17.33 -9.42
N ARG A 287 8.90 -16.28 -10.13
CA ARG A 287 9.59 -16.38 -11.42
C ARG A 287 10.82 -15.47 -11.46
N ILE A 288 11.89 -15.95 -12.08
CA ILE A 288 13.15 -15.19 -12.22
C ILE A 288 13.33 -14.77 -13.67
N SER A 289 13.66 -13.50 -13.86
CA SER A 289 14.02 -12.92 -15.15
C SER A 289 15.45 -12.39 -15.12
N ASP A 290 16.18 -12.59 -16.22
CA ASP A 290 17.56 -12.11 -16.40
C ASP A 290 17.62 -10.73 -17.06
N VAL A 291 16.46 -10.15 -17.39
CA VAL A 291 16.39 -8.87 -18.11
C VAL A 291 17.03 -7.79 -17.25
N PRO A 292 18.16 -7.19 -17.69
CA PRO A 292 18.73 -6.04 -17.01
C PRO A 292 17.73 -4.89 -17.11
N VAL A 293 17.46 -4.27 -15.97
CA VAL A 293 16.43 -3.24 -15.90
C VAL A 293 16.93 -2.00 -16.68
N GLN A 294 16.16 -1.60 -17.69
CA GLN A 294 16.19 -0.24 -18.22
C GLN A 294 16.06 0.74 -17.05
N THR A 295 17.06 1.60 -16.89
CA THR A 295 17.16 2.92 -16.20
C THR A 295 16.30 3.30 -14.98
N ASP A 296 15.08 2.80 -14.81
CA ASP A 296 14.09 3.35 -13.89
C ASP A 296 14.22 2.81 -12.45
N PHE A 297 14.85 1.64 -12.25
CA PHE A 297 14.97 1.01 -10.93
C PHE A 297 16.35 1.19 -10.29
N GLY A 298 17.35 1.72 -11.01
CA GLY A 298 18.73 1.85 -10.52
C GLY A 298 19.48 0.51 -10.43
N ALA A 299 20.72 0.56 -9.95
CA ALA A 299 21.58 -0.64 -9.82
C ALA A 299 21.45 -1.35 -8.46
N ASP A 300 20.91 -0.67 -7.44
CA ASP A 300 20.87 -1.22 -6.09
C ASP A 300 19.71 -2.19 -5.90
N PRO A 301 19.91 -3.31 -5.16
CA PRO A 301 18.85 -4.26 -4.90
C PRO A 301 17.67 -3.64 -4.18
N ARG A 302 16.44 -3.90 -4.67
CA ARG A 302 15.22 -3.32 -4.09
C ARG A 302 13.95 -4.07 -4.43
N TRP A 303 12.99 -3.95 -3.53
CA TRP A 303 11.61 -4.36 -3.67
C TRP A 303 10.81 -3.33 -4.48
N PHE A 304 9.84 -3.79 -5.25
CA PHE A 304 8.88 -2.95 -5.95
C PHE A 304 7.55 -3.67 -6.09
N VAL A 305 6.48 -2.90 -6.22
CA VAL A 305 5.15 -3.42 -6.60
C VAL A 305 4.78 -2.83 -7.94
N HIS A 306 4.42 -3.67 -8.89
CA HIS A 306 4.00 -3.22 -10.22
C HIS A 306 3.00 -4.22 -10.82
N SER A 307 1.91 -3.72 -11.42
CA SER A 307 0.93 -4.55 -12.13
C SER A 307 0.41 -5.75 -11.31
N GLY A 308 0.15 -5.55 -10.01
CA GLY A 308 -0.42 -6.61 -9.18
C GLY A 308 0.56 -7.68 -8.68
N VAL A 309 1.87 -7.47 -8.83
CA VAL A 309 2.91 -8.39 -8.33
C VAL A 309 3.96 -7.66 -7.51
N LEU A 310 4.51 -8.36 -6.51
CA LEU A 310 5.68 -7.93 -5.77
C LEU A 310 6.92 -8.46 -6.49
N GLY A 311 7.93 -7.63 -6.67
CA GLY A 311 9.20 -8.05 -7.21
C GLY A 311 10.38 -7.55 -6.40
N TYR A 312 11.50 -8.24 -6.54
CA TYR A 312 12.81 -7.90 -6.03
C TYR A 312 13.76 -7.82 -7.22
N THR A 313 14.41 -6.69 -7.42
CA THR A 313 15.33 -6.47 -8.54
C THR A 313 16.74 -6.30 -8.02
N THR A 314 17.71 -6.77 -8.80
CA THR A 314 19.15 -6.54 -8.63
C THR A 314 19.73 -5.97 -9.95
N ASP A 315 21.05 -5.77 -10.01
CA ASP A 315 21.76 -5.42 -11.24
C ASP A 315 21.73 -6.53 -12.32
N ARG A 316 21.37 -7.76 -11.94
CA ARG A 316 21.53 -8.95 -12.78
C ARG A 316 20.27 -9.77 -12.98
N TYR A 317 19.30 -9.68 -12.08
CA TYR A 317 18.07 -10.45 -12.17
C TYR A 317 16.92 -9.75 -11.46
N ARG A 318 15.72 -10.26 -11.75
CA ARG A 318 14.49 -9.88 -11.07
C ARG A 318 13.75 -11.13 -10.62
N ALA A 319 13.44 -11.19 -9.33
CA ALA A 319 12.57 -12.19 -8.73
C ALA A 319 11.16 -11.60 -8.59
N ILE A 320 10.14 -12.24 -9.17
CA ILE A 320 8.75 -11.77 -9.11
C ILE A 320 7.90 -12.80 -8.39
N PHE A 321 7.19 -12.34 -7.37
CA PHE A 321 6.37 -13.12 -6.48
C PHE A 321 4.90 -12.87 -6.79
N SER A 322 4.13 -13.95 -6.88
CA SER A 322 2.69 -13.90 -7.11
C SER A 322 1.93 -14.71 -6.06
N VAL A 323 0.78 -14.17 -5.69
CA VAL A 323 -0.25 -14.86 -4.88
C VAL A 323 -0.99 -15.92 -5.71
N GLY A 324 -0.91 -15.82 -7.05
CA GLY A 324 -1.47 -16.74 -8.03
C GLY A 324 -0.50 -17.85 -8.47
N SER A 325 -0.93 -18.66 -9.44
CA SER A 325 -0.07 -19.65 -10.09
C SER A 325 0.98 -18.99 -10.98
N VAL A 326 1.98 -19.77 -11.42
CA VAL A 326 3.01 -19.28 -12.37
C VAL A 326 2.38 -18.67 -13.63
N SER A 327 1.27 -19.22 -14.11
CA SER A 327 0.52 -18.69 -15.28
C SER A 327 -0.05 -17.27 -15.09
N SER A 328 -0.24 -16.82 -13.84
CA SER A 328 -0.61 -15.42 -13.58
C SER A 328 0.50 -14.44 -13.94
N MET A 329 1.71 -14.93 -14.24
CA MET A 329 2.89 -14.17 -14.64
C MET A 329 3.22 -14.36 -16.13
N ASP A 330 2.29 -14.84 -16.95
CA ASP A 330 2.48 -15.08 -18.39
C ASP A 330 2.59 -13.78 -19.21
N PHE A 331 2.34 -12.62 -18.60
CA PHE A 331 2.65 -11.30 -19.20
C PHE A 331 4.15 -11.04 -19.34
N MET A 332 5.00 -11.90 -18.76
CA MET A 332 6.45 -11.81 -18.90
C MET A 332 6.94 -12.64 -20.07
N GLU A 333 7.74 -12.02 -20.95
CA GLU A 333 8.36 -12.67 -22.09
C GLU A 333 8.98 -14.03 -21.69
N GLU A 334 8.62 -15.07 -22.44
CA GLU A 334 9.30 -16.35 -22.36
C GLU A 334 10.71 -16.17 -22.90
N ILE A 335 11.68 -16.05 -22.00
CA ILE A 335 13.08 -16.10 -22.38
C ILE A 335 13.40 -17.57 -22.64
N GLU A 336 13.71 -17.93 -23.88
CA GLU A 336 14.32 -19.21 -24.21
C GLU A 336 15.61 -19.34 -23.40
N ASN A 337 15.58 -20.22 -22.40
CA ASN A 337 16.68 -20.37 -21.46
C ASN A 337 17.58 -21.54 -21.86
N GLY A 338 18.88 -21.34 -21.64
CA GLY A 338 19.86 -22.43 -21.70
C GLY A 338 19.48 -23.53 -20.71
N SER A 339 19.67 -24.78 -21.14
CA SER A 339 19.54 -25.95 -20.29
C SER A 339 20.51 -25.88 -19.11
N VAL A 340 20.04 -26.20 -17.89
CA VAL A 340 20.91 -26.32 -16.72
C VAL A 340 21.47 -27.74 -16.68
N GLU A 341 22.79 -27.88 -16.62
CA GLU A 341 23.44 -29.18 -16.49
C GLU A 341 23.29 -29.74 -15.06
N LEU A 342 23.28 -31.07 -14.92
CA LEU A 342 23.14 -31.70 -13.60
C LEU A 342 24.27 -31.31 -12.64
N ALA A 343 25.53 -31.26 -13.12
CA ALA A 343 26.66 -30.86 -12.29
C ALA A 343 26.49 -29.42 -11.75
N GLU A 344 26.07 -28.48 -12.61
CA GLU A 344 25.82 -27.11 -12.21
C GLU A 344 24.69 -27.00 -11.17
N LEU A 345 23.62 -27.78 -11.31
CA LEU A 345 22.55 -27.82 -10.32
C LEU A 345 23.04 -28.35 -8.97
N LEU A 346 23.81 -29.43 -8.95
CA LEU A 346 24.33 -30.03 -7.73
C LEU A 346 25.27 -29.06 -7.01
N ASP A 347 26.12 -28.36 -7.76
CA ASP A 347 26.98 -27.30 -7.22
C ASP A 347 26.12 -26.21 -6.57
N ARG A 348 25.11 -25.67 -7.28
CA ARG A 348 24.17 -24.65 -6.75
C ARG A 348 23.47 -25.10 -5.47
N ALA A 349 23.01 -26.36 -5.41
CA ALA A 349 22.30 -26.91 -4.26
C ALA A 349 23.23 -27.08 -3.05
N SER A 350 24.42 -27.63 -3.26
CA SER A 350 25.46 -27.78 -2.24
C SER A 350 25.87 -26.43 -1.67
N ASP A 351 26.11 -25.46 -2.55
CA ASP A 351 26.47 -24.08 -2.24
C ASP A 351 25.42 -23.34 -1.39
N ALA A 352 24.15 -23.64 -1.60
CA ALA A 352 23.03 -23.08 -0.86
C ALA A 352 22.64 -23.93 0.37
N GLY A 353 23.29 -25.07 0.60
CA GLY A 353 22.94 -26.00 1.68
C GLY A 353 21.55 -26.64 1.51
N LEU A 354 21.08 -26.78 0.27
CA LEU A 354 19.73 -27.26 -0.04
C LEU A 354 19.74 -28.75 -0.36
N ASN A 355 18.77 -29.46 0.21
CA ASN A 355 18.53 -30.85 -0.15
C ASN A 355 17.63 -30.92 -1.39
N ILE A 356 17.80 -31.95 -2.21
CA ILE A 356 16.91 -32.24 -3.33
C ILE A 356 16.20 -33.56 -3.06
N SER A 357 14.88 -33.60 -3.27
CA SER A 357 14.06 -34.81 -3.03
C SER A 357 13.59 -35.50 -4.31
N GLU A 358 13.41 -34.73 -5.39
CA GLU A 358 13.02 -35.23 -6.70
C GLU A 358 13.70 -34.38 -7.79
N LEU A 359 14.09 -34.99 -8.91
CA LEU A 359 14.60 -34.29 -10.09
C LEU A 359 14.11 -34.95 -11.37
N VAL A 360 14.00 -34.17 -12.44
CA VAL A 360 13.63 -34.62 -13.77
C VAL A 360 14.73 -34.27 -14.74
N LEU A 361 15.38 -35.28 -15.31
CA LEU A 361 16.44 -35.13 -16.31
C LEU A 361 15.88 -35.35 -17.71
N GLU A 362 16.43 -34.63 -18.67
CA GLU A 362 16.28 -34.91 -20.09
C GLU A 362 17.65 -35.28 -20.67
N SER A 363 17.70 -36.46 -21.29
CA SER A 363 18.89 -36.91 -22.00
C SER A 363 19.01 -36.24 -23.37
N ALA A 364 20.20 -36.22 -23.95
CA ALA A 364 20.44 -35.70 -25.30
C ALA A 364 19.60 -36.38 -26.40
N ALA A 365 19.05 -37.57 -26.13
CA ALA A 365 18.14 -38.30 -27.02
C ALA A 365 16.65 -37.95 -26.81
N GLY A 366 16.34 -36.99 -25.92
CA GLY A 366 14.97 -36.56 -25.59
C GLY A 366 14.24 -37.46 -24.59
N GLY A 367 14.91 -38.49 -24.05
CA GLY A 367 14.34 -39.35 -23.01
C GLY A 367 14.32 -38.64 -21.65
N LYS A 368 13.17 -38.68 -20.96
CA LYS A 368 12.99 -38.09 -19.62
C LYS A 368 13.15 -39.14 -18.52
N ILE A 369 13.88 -38.79 -17.47
CA ILE A 369 14.12 -39.64 -16.31
C ILE A 369 13.66 -38.90 -15.07
N ASP A 370 12.63 -39.44 -14.42
CA ASP A 370 12.17 -38.97 -13.10
C ASP A 370 12.93 -39.74 -12.02
N TYR A 371 13.71 -39.03 -11.21
CA TYR A 371 14.44 -39.60 -10.09
C TYR A 371 13.89 -39.05 -8.77
N LYS A 372 13.55 -39.96 -7.86
CA LYS A 372 12.97 -39.64 -6.55
C LYS A 372 13.77 -40.34 -5.47
N ALA A 373 14.30 -39.55 -4.54
CA ALA A 373 15.03 -40.08 -3.40
C ALA A 373 14.09 -40.87 -2.47
N PRO A 374 14.61 -41.90 -1.78
CA PRO A 374 13.97 -42.46 -0.61
C PRO A 374 13.59 -41.37 0.43
N PRO A 375 12.52 -41.58 1.23
CA PRO A 375 12.14 -40.63 2.27
C PRO A 375 13.32 -40.31 3.20
N HIS A 376 13.54 -39.02 3.50
CA HIS A 376 14.63 -38.51 4.34
C HIS A 376 16.06 -38.68 3.80
N SER A 377 16.22 -38.99 2.51
CA SER A 377 17.52 -38.95 1.83
C SER A 377 17.65 -37.71 0.94
N ASP A 378 18.88 -37.25 0.73
CA ASP A 378 19.20 -36.10 -0.11
C ASP A 378 19.91 -36.57 -1.39
N ILE A 379 19.25 -36.30 -2.51
CA ILE A 379 19.73 -36.55 -3.87
C ILE A 379 21.06 -35.83 -4.14
N SER A 380 21.27 -34.65 -3.54
CA SER A 380 22.45 -33.83 -3.85
C SER A 380 23.77 -34.50 -3.43
N ARG A 381 23.70 -35.50 -2.56
CA ARG A 381 24.83 -36.23 -1.96
C ARG A 381 24.83 -37.73 -2.29
N ASP A 382 23.99 -38.18 -3.21
CA ASP A 382 23.92 -39.59 -3.57
C ASP A 382 25.00 -39.94 -4.61
N ASP A 383 25.89 -40.89 -4.26
CA ASP A 383 26.94 -41.41 -5.14
C ASP A 383 26.36 -41.96 -6.45
N LEU A 384 25.12 -42.49 -6.42
CA LEU A 384 24.40 -42.97 -7.60
C LEU A 384 24.14 -41.88 -8.64
N LEU A 385 24.05 -40.61 -8.24
CA LEU A 385 23.83 -39.50 -9.16
C LEU A 385 25.10 -39.01 -9.83
N GLN A 386 26.24 -39.12 -9.16
CA GLN A 386 27.54 -38.96 -9.84
C GLN A 386 27.74 -40.07 -10.87
N ASP A 387 27.37 -41.31 -10.53
CA ASP A 387 27.39 -42.43 -11.48
C ASP A 387 26.42 -42.21 -12.64
N LEU A 388 25.19 -41.76 -12.38
CA LEU A 388 24.20 -41.40 -13.42
C LEU A 388 24.67 -40.23 -14.29
N SER A 389 25.30 -39.21 -13.72
CA SER A 389 25.91 -38.11 -14.47
C SER A 389 26.99 -38.62 -15.41
N SER A 390 27.85 -39.52 -14.94
CA SER A 390 28.88 -40.14 -15.76
C SER A 390 28.31 -41.04 -16.87
N ALA A 391 27.20 -41.73 -16.61
CA ALA A 391 26.55 -42.65 -17.55
C ALA A 391 25.70 -41.95 -18.62
N LEU A 392 25.02 -40.85 -18.26
CA LEU A 392 24.22 -40.04 -19.18
C LEU A 392 25.07 -39.06 -20.01
N GLY A 393 26.33 -38.86 -19.61
CA GLY A 393 27.29 -37.94 -20.24
C GLY A 393 26.99 -36.46 -19.98
N ASN A 394 27.92 -35.59 -20.38
CA ASN A 394 27.88 -34.12 -20.21
C ASN A 394 26.80 -33.42 -21.06
N ARG A 395 25.71 -34.09 -21.43
CA ARG A 395 24.62 -33.55 -22.25
C ARG A 395 23.24 -33.85 -21.66
N SER A 396 23.16 -34.16 -20.37
CA SER A 396 21.90 -34.25 -19.66
C SER A 396 21.53 -32.89 -19.08
N SER A 397 20.30 -32.46 -19.32
CA SER A 397 19.75 -31.20 -18.82
C SER A 397 18.70 -31.47 -17.75
N VAL A 398 18.69 -30.68 -16.69
CA VAL A 398 17.66 -30.78 -15.66
C VAL A 398 16.48 -29.89 -16.03
N LEU A 399 15.30 -30.49 -16.13
CA LEU A 399 14.06 -29.79 -16.44
C LEU A 399 13.41 -29.20 -15.19
N SER A 400 13.36 -30.00 -14.11
CA SER A 400 12.73 -29.57 -12.85
C SER A 400 13.31 -30.29 -11.64
N VAL A 401 13.15 -29.67 -10.48
CA VAL A 401 13.69 -30.09 -9.19
C VAL A 401 12.67 -29.85 -8.09
N VAL A 402 12.63 -30.71 -7.07
CA VAL A 402 11.79 -30.52 -5.88
C VAL A 402 12.64 -30.41 -4.62
N VAL A 403 12.58 -29.24 -3.99
CA VAL A 403 13.26 -28.92 -2.74
C VAL A 403 12.30 -29.15 -1.57
N PRO A 404 12.61 -30.08 -0.64
CA PRO A 404 11.84 -30.26 0.58
C PRO A 404 12.12 -29.14 1.59
N LEU A 405 11.05 -28.57 2.17
CA LEU A 405 11.10 -27.52 3.19
C LEU A 405 10.41 -27.98 4.49
N GLY A 406 10.81 -27.39 5.63
CA GLY A 406 10.22 -27.69 6.94
C GLY A 406 10.30 -29.18 7.31
N GLY A 407 11.48 -29.79 7.17
CA GLY A 407 11.70 -31.21 7.46
C GLY A 407 11.08 -32.18 6.44
N GLY A 408 10.69 -31.70 5.25
CA GLY A 408 10.12 -32.52 4.17
C GLY A 408 8.60 -32.54 4.10
N SER A 409 7.90 -31.82 4.98
CA SER A 409 6.45 -31.70 5.00
C SER A 409 5.89 -30.84 3.86
N ARG A 410 6.69 -29.89 3.35
CA ARG A 410 6.33 -29.01 2.23
C ARG A 410 7.34 -29.18 1.11
N GLN A 411 6.88 -29.10 -0.13
CA GLN A 411 7.69 -29.33 -1.31
C GLN A 411 7.58 -28.15 -2.28
N LEU A 412 8.72 -27.55 -2.58
CA LEU A 412 8.85 -26.45 -3.52
C LEU A 412 9.34 -27.01 -4.86
N ALA A 413 8.48 -26.96 -5.88
CA ALA A 413 8.82 -27.42 -7.21
C ALA A 413 9.42 -26.27 -8.03
N CYS A 414 10.63 -26.45 -8.52
CA CYS A 414 11.38 -25.51 -9.35
C CYS A 414 11.43 -26.04 -10.79
N ASP A 415 10.87 -25.29 -11.74
CA ASP A 415 10.98 -25.51 -13.17
C ASP A 415 12.15 -24.66 -13.68
N LEU A 416 13.24 -25.32 -14.08
CA LEU A 416 14.47 -24.68 -14.54
C LEU A 416 14.33 -24.12 -15.96
N THR A 417 13.43 -24.70 -16.75
CA THR A 417 13.14 -24.24 -18.12
C THR A 417 12.43 -22.89 -18.07
N LYS A 418 11.39 -22.79 -17.24
CA LYS A 418 10.60 -21.56 -17.06
C LYS A 418 11.20 -20.59 -16.04
N ARG A 419 12.25 -21.00 -15.34
CA ARG A 419 12.84 -20.31 -14.19
C ARG A 419 11.79 -19.89 -13.16
N ALA A 420 10.91 -20.82 -12.84
CA ALA A 420 9.78 -20.57 -11.96
C ALA A 420 9.77 -21.58 -10.82
N ALA A 421 9.36 -21.15 -9.63
CA ALA A 421 9.12 -22.01 -8.50
C ALA A 421 7.68 -21.89 -8.02
N SER A 422 7.09 -23.00 -7.57
CA SER A 422 5.75 -23.01 -7.01
C SER A 422 5.54 -24.17 -6.05
N GLY A 423 4.56 -24.01 -5.17
CA GLY A 423 4.07 -25.11 -4.36
C GLY A 423 3.37 -26.18 -5.16
N ARG A 424 3.51 -27.44 -4.75
CA ARG A 424 2.59 -28.49 -5.20
C ARG A 424 1.19 -28.16 -4.70
N THR A 425 0.21 -28.17 -5.60
CA THR A 425 -1.21 -27.88 -5.34
C THR A 425 -1.51 -26.45 -4.87
N VAL A 426 -2.04 -26.27 -3.65
CA VAL A 426 -2.46 -25.00 -3.04
C VAL A 426 -1.46 -24.45 -2.03
N ALA A 427 -0.31 -25.09 -1.87
CA ALA A 427 0.71 -24.67 -0.91
C ALA A 427 1.25 -23.27 -1.23
N LYS A 428 1.35 -22.44 -0.19
CA LYS A 428 2.03 -21.13 -0.21
C LYS A 428 3.30 -21.20 0.64
N PHE A 429 4.29 -20.41 0.28
CA PHE A 429 5.61 -20.35 0.93
C PHE A 429 5.93 -18.92 1.29
N TYR A 430 6.73 -18.74 2.34
CA TYR A 430 7.20 -17.42 2.73
C TYR A 430 8.14 -16.85 1.67
N LEU A 431 8.22 -15.51 1.60
CA LEU A 431 9.14 -14.86 0.67
C LEU A 431 10.60 -15.24 0.98
N SER A 432 10.94 -15.35 2.26
CA SER A 432 12.24 -15.86 2.74
C SER A 432 12.55 -17.25 2.21
N GLU A 433 11.59 -18.18 2.26
CA GLU A 433 11.73 -19.55 1.75
C GLU A 433 12.03 -19.55 0.24
N PHE A 434 11.33 -18.72 -0.54
CA PHE A 434 11.61 -18.57 -1.96
C PHE A 434 13.00 -18.00 -2.23
N LEU A 435 13.39 -16.95 -1.49
CA LEU A 435 14.70 -16.31 -1.64
C LEU A 435 15.84 -17.26 -1.30
N GLN A 436 15.73 -18.01 -0.20
CA GLN A 436 16.78 -18.94 0.25
C GLN A 436 16.80 -20.24 -0.55
N SER A 437 15.66 -20.74 -1.03
CA SER A 437 15.57 -22.09 -1.61
C SER A 437 15.37 -22.10 -3.13
N ALA A 438 14.52 -21.23 -3.67
CA ALA A 438 14.25 -21.24 -5.12
C ALA A 438 15.26 -20.41 -5.91
N VAL A 439 15.63 -19.22 -5.44
CA VAL A 439 16.53 -18.32 -6.18
C VAL A 439 17.88 -18.97 -6.49
N PRO A 440 18.59 -19.61 -5.53
CA PRO A 440 19.89 -20.24 -5.81
C PRO A 440 19.80 -21.45 -6.75
N ILE A 441 18.67 -22.16 -6.75
CA ILE A 441 18.44 -23.31 -7.65
C ILE A 441 18.15 -22.83 -9.06
N LEU A 442 17.24 -21.88 -9.21
CA LEU A 442 16.79 -21.35 -10.50
C LEU A 442 17.88 -20.53 -11.20
N ARG A 443 18.84 -19.96 -10.47
CA ARG A 443 19.91 -19.15 -11.04
C ARG A 443 21.22 -19.27 -10.26
N SER A 444 22.34 -19.29 -11.00
CA SER A 444 23.68 -19.17 -10.41
C SER A 444 23.91 -17.78 -9.81
N LEU A 445 24.19 -17.75 -8.51
CA LEU A 445 24.43 -16.54 -7.72
C LEU A 445 25.92 -16.33 -7.45
N ARG A 446 26.36 -15.07 -7.49
CA ARG A 446 27.67 -14.64 -6.97
C ARG A 446 27.68 -14.74 -5.45
N PRO A 447 28.87 -14.85 -4.83
CA PRO A 447 29.00 -14.80 -3.37
C PRO A 447 28.35 -13.55 -2.75
N SER A 448 28.49 -12.39 -3.39
CA SER A 448 27.87 -11.14 -2.92
C SER A 448 26.33 -11.19 -2.96
N GLU A 449 25.73 -11.75 -4.02
CA GLU A 449 24.27 -11.89 -4.15
C GLU A 449 23.74 -12.88 -3.11
N ARG A 450 24.47 -13.97 -2.86
CA ARG A 450 24.11 -14.95 -1.84
C ARG A 450 24.16 -14.33 -0.44
N ASN A 451 25.21 -13.58 -0.12
CA ASN A 451 25.32 -12.87 1.14
C ASN A 451 24.20 -11.85 1.29
N SER A 452 23.87 -11.08 0.24
CA SER A 452 22.74 -10.14 0.30
C SER A 452 21.40 -10.84 0.55
N ILE A 453 21.15 -12.02 -0.04
CA ILE A 453 19.94 -12.80 0.28
C ILE A 453 19.97 -13.29 1.73
N PHE A 454 21.13 -13.72 2.21
CA PHE A 454 21.30 -14.18 3.59
C PHE A 454 21.05 -13.04 4.59
N ASP A 455 21.69 -11.89 4.39
CA ASP A 455 21.52 -10.67 5.19
C ASP A 455 20.08 -10.16 5.16
N LEU A 456 19.34 -10.38 4.06
CA LEU A 456 17.92 -10.03 3.97
C LEU A 456 17.04 -10.90 4.86
N VAL A 457 17.40 -12.16 5.09
CA VAL A 457 16.56 -13.14 5.79
C VAL A 457 17.02 -13.41 7.23
N GLU A 458 18.28 -13.11 7.58
CA GLU A 458 18.68 -13.06 8.99
C GLU A 458 18.00 -11.88 9.70
N VAL A 459 16.83 -12.16 10.28
CA VAL A 459 16.29 -11.35 11.37
C VAL A 459 17.22 -11.55 12.55
N GLU A 460 17.78 -10.46 13.11
CA GLU A 460 18.53 -10.52 14.38
C GLU A 460 17.71 -11.31 15.41
N GLU A 461 18.12 -12.56 15.68
CA GLU A 461 17.62 -13.31 16.83
C GLU A 461 18.05 -12.58 18.09
N LEU A 462 17.21 -11.67 18.59
CA LEU A 462 17.40 -11.09 19.91
C LEU A 462 17.44 -12.24 20.94
N PRO A 463 18.43 -12.24 21.85
CA PRO A 463 18.56 -13.30 22.84
C PRO A 463 17.31 -13.37 23.72
N PRO A 464 16.91 -14.57 24.18
CA PRO A 464 15.68 -14.74 24.94
C PRO A 464 15.72 -13.86 26.20
N ILE A 465 14.69 -13.01 26.34
CA ILE A 465 14.45 -12.22 27.53
C ILE A 465 14.41 -13.18 28.74
N ARG A 466 15.50 -13.21 29.50
CA ARG A 466 15.52 -13.89 30.81
C ARG A 466 14.62 -13.09 31.74
N LEU A 467 13.36 -13.52 31.86
CA LEU A 467 12.50 -13.11 32.96
C LEU A 467 13.24 -13.41 34.26
N ARG A 468 13.75 -12.36 34.90
CA ARG A 468 14.38 -12.43 36.22
C ARG A 468 13.27 -12.82 37.19
N ARG A 469 13.15 -14.13 37.47
CA ARG A 469 12.29 -14.63 38.53
C ARG A 469 12.75 -13.96 39.82
N ARG A 470 11.90 -13.09 40.37
CA ARG A 470 12.11 -12.47 41.66
C ARG A 470 11.95 -13.59 42.68
N ASP A 471 13.08 -14.10 43.20
CA ASP A 471 13.07 -14.99 44.36
C ASP A 471 12.67 -14.14 45.57
N ASP A 472 11.38 -14.19 45.91
CA ASP A 472 10.88 -13.79 47.22
C ASP A 472 11.38 -14.84 48.23
N SER A 473 12.62 -14.65 48.70
CA SER A 473 13.10 -15.27 49.92
C SER A 473 12.63 -14.42 51.09
N ALA A 474 11.58 -14.91 51.74
CA ALA A 474 11.25 -14.55 53.10
C ALA A 474 12.46 -14.82 54.03
N GLY A 475 12.77 -13.84 54.87
CA GLY A 475 13.77 -13.93 55.93
C GLY A 475 13.50 -12.84 56.96
N GLU A 476 12.68 -13.17 57.95
CA GLU A 476 12.61 -12.48 59.25
C GLU A 476 13.95 -12.58 60.01
N ILE A 477 14.04 -11.77 61.07
CA ILE A 477 15.04 -11.68 62.15
C ILE A 477 16.14 -10.65 61.82
N GLU A 478 16.29 -9.51 62.51
CA GLU A 478 16.02 -9.14 63.92
C GLU A 478 15.58 -7.67 64.05
#